data_AF-A0A1F5YGZ0-F1
#
_entry.id   AF-A0A1F5YGZ0-F1
#
_cell.length_a   1.000
_cell.length_b   1.000
_cell.length_c   1.000
_cell.angle_alpha   90.00
_cell.angle_beta   90.00
_cell.angle_gamma   90.00
#
_symmetry.space_group_name_H-M   'P 1'
#
loop_
_entity.id
_entity.type
_entity.pdbx_description
1 polymer ?
#
loop_
_entity_poly.entity_id
_entity_poly.type
_entity_poly.pdbx_seq_one_letter_code
_entity_poly.pdbx_strand_id
1 'polypeptide(L)'
;MPNLMICLDKNGIILDFDAPGENFFTKPISKIVNQHYHKVIPNNLIVLFAEKISLAHKTNNVLVFTFSAKVIRKKKLWEAHIFHQKSDETMILIYQKVLR
;
A
#
# COMPACT_ATOMS: atom_id res chain seq x y z
N MET A 1 10.98 11.15 1.48
CA MET A 1 9.78 10.77 2.26
C MET A 1 8.89 9.91 1.36
N PRO A 2 8.26 8.84 1.86
CA PRO A 2 7.31 8.05 1.07
C PRO A 2 6.18 8.92 0.53
N ASN A 3 5.65 8.56 -0.63
CA ASN A 3 4.50 9.23 -1.24
C ASN A 3 3.18 8.78 -0.62
N LEU A 4 3.16 7.57 -0.05
CA LEU A 4 2.05 7.02 0.69
C LEU A 4 2.57 6.10 1.79
N MET A 5 2.03 6.25 2.98
CA MET A 5 2.20 5.34 4.12
C MET A 5 0.83 4.80 4.51
N ILE A 6 0.71 3.49 4.70
CA ILE A 6 -0.54 2.86 5.13
C ILE A 6 -0.23 1.94 6.31
N CYS A 7 -1.01 2.06 7.37
CA CYS A 7 -1.05 1.10 8.47
C CYS A 7 -2.28 0.22 8.33
N LEU A 8 -2.07 -1.10 8.33
CA LEU A 8 -3.11 -2.12 8.24
C LEU A 8 -3.16 -2.93 9.53
N ASP A 9 -4.35 -3.35 9.94
CA ASP A 9 -4.50 -4.46 10.88
C ASP A 9 -4.24 -5.82 10.20
N LYS A 10 -4.20 -6.90 10.98
CA LYS A 10 -4.03 -8.27 10.48
C LYS A 10 -5.12 -8.75 9.50
N ASN A 11 -6.27 -8.09 9.49
CA ASN A 11 -7.37 -8.39 8.58
C ASN A 11 -7.34 -7.51 7.33
N GLY A 12 -6.30 -6.68 7.14
CA GLY A 12 -6.20 -5.76 6.01
C GLY A 12 -7.08 -4.51 6.12
N ILE A 13 -7.61 -4.19 7.30
CA ILE A 13 -8.33 -2.95 7.56
C ILE A 13 -7.32 -1.81 7.72
N ILE A 14 -7.55 -0.70 7.02
CA ILE A 14 -6.72 0.49 7.14
C ILE A 14 -7.03 1.18 8.46
N LEU A 15 -6.02 1.21 9.34
CA LEU A 15 -6.06 1.88 10.63
C LEU A 15 -5.72 3.36 10.51
N ASP A 16 -4.70 3.67 9.70
CA ASP A 16 -4.23 5.02 9.45
C ASP A 16 -3.46 5.10 8.13
N PHE A 17 -3.29 6.30 7.58
CA PHE A 17 -2.46 6.53 6.41
C PHE A 17 -1.99 7.99 6.31
N ASP A 18 -0.83 8.18 5.70
CA ASP A 18 -0.33 9.50 5.29
C ASP A 18 -0.10 9.50 3.77
N ALA A 19 -0.77 10.43 3.07
CA ALA A 19 -0.77 10.50 1.62
C ALA A 19 -0.58 11.96 1.15
N PRO A 20 0.63 12.54 1.33
CA PRO A 20 0.88 13.96 1.09
C PRO A 20 0.77 14.36 -0.39
N GLY A 21 0.74 13.40 -1.32
CA GLY A 21 0.94 13.65 -2.74
C GLY A 21 -0.22 13.31 -3.67
N GLU A 22 -0.93 12.19 -3.53
CA GLU A 22 -1.78 11.68 -4.64
C GLU A 22 -2.97 10.76 -4.25
N ASN A 23 -3.98 10.76 -5.13
CA ASN A 23 -5.09 9.78 -5.23
C ASN A 23 -4.59 8.38 -5.65
N PHE A 24 -3.76 7.73 -4.82
CA PHE A 24 -3.48 6.30 -5.00
C PHE A 24 -4.77 5.47 -4.85
N PHE A 25 -5.68 5.96 -4.01
CA PHE A 25 -6.91 5.29 -3.66
C PHE A 25 -8.03 5.52 -4.68
N THR A 26 -8.93 4.54 -4.78
CA THR A 26 -10.15 4.58 -5.60
C THR A 26 -11.31 5.30 -4.90
N LYS A 27 -11.15 5.64 -3.61
CA LYS A 27 -12.13 6.35 -2.79
C LYS A 27 -11.58 7.67 -2.25
N PRO A 28 -12.45 8.64 -1.88
CA PRO A 28 -12.03 9.84 -1.17
C PRO A 28 -11.31 9.52 0.15
N ILE A 29 -10.30 10.31 0.49
CA ILE A 29 -9.46 10.20 1.69
C ILE A 29 -10.30 10.03 2.98
N SER A 30 -11.40 10.79 3.10
CA SER A 30 -12.32 10.73 4.26
C SER A 30 -13.07 9.39 4.42
N LYS A 31 -12.99 8.49 3.43
CA LYS A 31 -13.67 7.18 3.43
C LYS A 31 -12.67 6.01 3.42
N ILE A 32 -11.41 6.24 3.76
CA ILE A 32 -10.35 5.22 3.66
C ILE A 32 -10.17 4.47 4.98
N VAL A 33 -10.04 5.19 6.09
CA VAL A 33 -9.90 4.58 7.42
C VAL A 33 -11.11 3.68 7.70
N ASN A 34 -10.86 2.56 8.39
CA ASN A 34 -11.84 1.50 8.66
C ASN A 34 -12.37 0.78 7.40
N GLN A 35 -11.73 0.95 6.24
CA GLN A 35 -12.00 0.12 5.08
C GLN A 35 -10.92 -0.94 4.91
N HIS A 36 -11.35 -2.11 4.42
CA HIS A 36 -10.42 -3.11 3.93
C HIS A 36 -9.65 -2.56 2.70
N TYR A 37 -8.34 -2.75 2.65
CA TYR A 37 -7.48 -2.16 1.61
C TYR A 37 -7.92 -2.53 0.19
N HIS A 38 -8.40 -3.77 -0.03
CA HIS A 38 -8.99 -4.21 -1.31
C HIS A 38 -10.10 -3.29 -1.85
N LYS A 39 -10.84 -2.62 -0.97
CA LYS A 39 -11.95 -1.75 -1.37
C LYS A 39 -11.49 -0.35 -1.77
N VAL A 40 -10.23 0.01 -1.51
CA VAL A 40 -9.72 1.36 -1.70
C VAL A 40 -8.49 1.44 -2.60
N ILE A 41 -7.80 0.34 -2.87
CA ILE A 41 -6.69 0.33 -3.83
C ILE A 41 -7.19 -0.06 -5.24
N PRO A 42 -6.42 0.23 -6.30
CA PRO A 42 -6.74 -0.23 -7.65
C PRO A 42 -6.85 -1.76 -7.74
N ASN A 43 -7.88 -2.26 -8.43
CA ASN A 43 -8.18 -3.70 -8.52
C ASN A 43 -7.00 -4.54 -9.04
N ASN A 44 -6.24 -4.00 -9.98
CA ASN A 44 -5.08 -4.69 -10.57
C ASN A 44 -3.91 -4.87 -9.58
N LEU A 45 -3.96 -4.22 -8.42
CA LEU A 45 -2.94 -4.33 -7.38
C LEU A 45 -3.37 -5.23 -6.22
N ILE A 46 -4.66 -5.59 -6.11
CA ILE A 46 -5.21 -6.34 -4.98
C ILE A 46 -4.47 -7.66 -4.75
N VAL A 47 -4.35 -8.47 -5.81
CA VAL A 47 -3.71 -9.80 -5.74
C VAL A 47 -2.24 -9.65 -5.36
N LEU A 48 -1.52 -8.74 -6.04
CA LEU A 48 -0.11 -8.47 -5.76
C LEU A 48 0.13 -8.06 -4.31
N PHE A 49 -0.65 -7.11 -3.78
CA PHE A 49 -0.50 -6.68 -2.39
C PHE A 49 -0.91 -7.77 -1.41
N ALA A 50 -1.95 -8.56 -1.67
CA ALA A 50 -2.33 -9.69 -0.82
C ALA A 50 -1.21 -10.73 -0.70
N GLU A 51 -0.60 -11.11 -1.82
CA GLU A 51 0.52 -12.04 -1.84
C GLU A 51 1.72 -11.51 -1.06
N LYS A 52 2.08 -10.23 -1.26
CA LYS A 52 3.24 -9.62 -0.60
C LYS A 52 2.99 -9.38 0.89
N ILE A 53 1.79 -8.93 1.29
CA ILE A 53 1.43 -8.83 2.71
C ILE A 53 1.50 -10.21 3.38
N SER A 54 0.90 -11.23 2.76
CA SER A 54 0.95 -12.61 3.27
C SER A 54 2.39 -13.11 3.43
N LEU A 55 3.24 -12.86 2.43
CA LEU A 55 4.64 -13.26 2.48
C LEU A 55 5.43 -12.51 3.56
N ALA A 56 5.17 -11.20 3.75
CA ALA A 56 5.82 -10.42 4.80
C ALA A 56 5.47 -10.97 6.19
N HIS A 57 4.19 -11.30 6.44
CA HIS A 57 3.76 -11.95 7.68
C HIS A 57 4.41 -13.32 7.88
N LYS A 58 4.49 -14.16 6.84
CA LYS A 58 5.07 -15.51 6.94
C LYS A 58 6.57 -15.50 7.22
N THR A 59 7.30 -14.54 6.64
CA THR A 59 8.76 -14.49 6.70
C THR A 59 9.29 -13.58 7.80
N ASN A 60 8.42 -12.74 8.37
CA ASN A 60 8.79 -11.66 9.29
C ASN A 60 9.90 -10.74 8.73
N ASN A 61 10.02 -10.67 7.40
CA ASN A 61 11.02 -9.88 6.70
C ASN A 61 10.37 -8.69 6.00
N VAL A 62 11.15 -7.63 5.83
CA VAL A 62 10.78 -6.51 4.96
C VAL A 62 10.75 -7.01 3.52
N LEU A 63 9.63 -6.80 2.83
CA LEU A 63 9.50 -7.08 1.41
C LEU A 63 9.51 -5.80 0.61
N VAL A 64 10.39 -5.76 -0.38
CA VAL A 64 10.50 -4.65 -1.32
C VAL A 64 10.16 -5.16 -2.71
N PHE A 65 9.26 -4.46 -3.41
CA PHE A 65 8.94 -4.78 -4.81
C PHE A 65 8.50 -3.54 -5.57
N THR A 66 8.76 -3.56 -6.89
CA THR A 66 8.30 -2.52 -7.80
C THR A 66 7.02 -2.93 -8.51
N PHE A 67 6.14 -1.97 -8.75
CA PHE A 67 4.90 -2.20 -9.49
C PHE A 67 4.52 -0.98 -10.32
N SER A 68 3.75 -1.20 -11.37
CA SER A 68 3.17 -0.12 -12.15
C SER A 68 1.72 0.12 -11.73
N ALA A 69 1.38 1.37 -11.44
CA ALA A 69 0.02 1.77 -11.14
C ALA A 69 -0.38 2.97 -11.99
N LYS A 70 -1.65 3.01 -12.40
CA LYS A 70 -2.22 4.14 -13.13
C LYS A 70 -2.84 5.08 -12.12
N VAL A 71 -2.17 6.21 -11.86
CA VAL A 71 -2.64 7.28 -10.98
C VAL A 71 -2.85 8.51 -11.86
N ILE A 72 -4.05 9.11 -11.81
CA ILE A 72 -4.39 10.34 -12.56
C ILE A 72 -4.01 10.21 -14.05
N ARG A 73 -4.46 9.13 -14.68
CA ARG A 73 -4.29 8.80 -16.12
C ARG A 73 -2.86 8.50 -16.60
N LYS A 74 -1.82 8.66 -15.79
CA LYS A 74 -0.44 8.28 -16.14
C LYS A 74 -0.04 6.97 -15.48
N LYS A 75 0.54 6.06 -16.25
CA LYS A 75 1.19 4.85 -15.69
C LYS A 75 2.51 5.30 -15.09
N LYS A 76 2.67 5.12 -13.79
CA LYS A 76 3.89 5.45 -13.05
C LYS A 76 4.49 4.17 -12.47
N LEU A 77 5.80 4.18 -12.29
CA LEU A 77 6.52 3.12 -11.59
C LEU A 77 6.59 3.48 -10.09
N TRP A 78 6.30 2.51 -9.26
CA TRP A 78 6.27 2.64 -7.82
C TRP A 78 7.09 1.52 -7.19
N GLU A 79 7.53 1.74 -5.96
CA GLU A 79 8.16 0.75 -5.11
C GLU A 79 7.41 0.70 -3.78
N ALA A 80 6.97 -0.49 -3.38
CA ALA A 80 6.36 -0.74 -2.08
C ALA A 80 7.36 -1.44 -1.17
N HIS A 81 7.43 -0.98 0.07
CA HIS A 81 8.12 -1.64 1.17
C HIS A 81 7.04 -2.07 2.15
N ILE A 82 6.97 -3.37 2.45
CA ILE A 82 5.99 -3.96 3.36
C ILE A 82 6.72 -4.60 4.52
N PHE A 83 6.36 -4.23 5.75
CA PHE A 83 6.96 -4.80 6.95
C PHE A 83 5.96 -4.85 8.10
N HIS A 84 6.20 -5.78 9.01
CA HIS A 84 5.43 -5.97 10.22
C HIS A 84 6.02 -5.07 11.32
N GLN A 85 5.19 -4.29 12.02
CA GLN A 85 5.67 -3.35 13.06
C GLN A 85 5.36 -3.82 14.49
N LYS A 86 4.20 -4.47 14.69
CA LYS A 86 3.72 -5.06 15.95
C LYS A 86 2.94 -6.34 15.63
N SER A 87 2.63 -7.17 16.62
CA SER A 87 1.98 -8.49 16.45
C SER A 87 0.79 -8.55 15.47
N ASP A 88 0.05 -7.47 15.32
CA ASP A 88 -1.17 -7.42 14.51
C ASP A 88 -1.19 -6.27 13.48
N GLU A 89 -0.07 -5.57 13.27
CA GLU A 89 0.00 -4.39 12.40
C GLU A 89 1.01 -4.56 11.26
N THR A 90 0.60 -4.16 10.06
CA THR A 90 1.44 -4.14 8.86
C THR A 90 1.55 -2.73 8.31
N MET A 91 2.79 -2.29 8.12
CA MET A 91 3.13 -1.01 7.54
C MET A 91 3.51 -1.20 6.07
N ILE A 92 2.97 -0.30 5.25
CA ILE A 92 3.24 -0.25 3.81
C ILE A 92 3.71 1.16 3.48
N LEU A 93 4.93 1.27 2.92
CA LEU A 93 5.47 2.51 2.40
C LEU A 93 5.53 2.42 0.88
N ILE A 94 5.05 3.44 0.18
CA ILE A 94 5.06 3.48 -1.28
C ILE A 94 5.82 4.71 -1.75
N TYR A 95 6.76 4.49 -2.66
CA TYR A 95 7.61 5.50 -3.28
C TYR A 95 7.37 5.55 -4.77
N GLN A 96 7.17 6.74 -5.33
CA GLN A 96 7.19 6.94 -6.78
C GLN A 96 8.64 6.87 -7.24
N LYS A 97 8.93 5.97 -8.18
CA LYS A 97 10.24 5.93 -8.85
C LYS A 97 10.23 6.95 -10.00
N VAL A 98 11.30 7.73 -10.08
CA VAL A 98 11.60 8.56 -11.26
C VAL A 98 12.47 7.70 -12.18
N LEU A 99 11.98 7.36 -13.37
CA LEU A 99 12.82 6.76 -14.41
C LEU A 99 13.81 7.86 -14.84
N ARG A 100 15.10 7.62 -14.61
CA ARG A 100 16.20 8.46 -15.11
C ARG A 100 16.50 8.09 -16.55
#